data_AF-A0A4R4FFN5-F1
#
_entry.id   AF-A0A4R4FFN5-F1
#
_cell.length_a   1.000
_cell.length_b   1.000
_cell.length_c   1.000
_cell.angle_alpha   90.00
_cell.angle_beta   90.00
_cell.angle_gamma   90.00
#
_symmetry.space_group_name_H-M   'P 1'
#
loop_
_entity.id
_entity.type
_entity.pdbx_description
1 polymer ?
#
loop_
_entity_poly.entity_id
_entity_poly.type
_entity_poly.pdbx_seq_one_letter_code
_entity_poly.pdbx_strand_id
1 'polypeptide(L)'
;MKQLWKKHRIALTAAGLVVCLTACLGAGIAYSRARTEKDVVKAAEKETESGSGEQDAPKMNVPWEDGTLYKDVLNDSYADIGQEVCRKFGLDYETVTMKDVTAEMRNYEEVLILLKDMGANPLLEENEDKKAIEEDNGYSDATMSLEIYIDEIYAFGGGRDVIEEICGKYDIDPDQAVVSDLTAEQLEEIGALAYETSDHPKD
;
A
#
# COMPACT_ATOMS: atom_id res chain seq x y z
N MET A 1 -9.16 -19.97 -23.77
CA MET A 1 -9.43 -20.04 -22.32
C MET A 1 -8.22 -19.71 -21.43
N LYS A 2 -6.97 -20.11 -21.75
CA LYS A 2 -5.77 -19.77 -20.94
C LYS A 2 -5.30 -18.29 -20.96
N GLN A 3 -5.84 -17.46 -21.86
CA GLN A 3 -5.39 -16.07 -22.06
C GLN A 3 -6.21 -15.03 -21.25
N LEU A 4 -7.38 -15.41 -20.73
CA LEU A 4 -8.23 -14.48 -19.96
C LEU A 4 -7.76 -14.33 -18.51
N TRP A 5 -7.16 -15.36 -17.91
CA TRP A 5 -6.68 -15.34 -16.52
C TRP A 5 -5.39 -14.52 -16.32
N LYS A 6 -4.53 -14.39 -17.34
CA LYS A 6 -3.34 -13.53 -17.23
C LYS A 6 -3.68 -12.05 -17.12
N LYS A 7 -4.81 -11.60 -17.69
CA LYS A 7 -5.24 -10.21 -17.59
C LYS A 7 -5.76 -9.83 -16.20
N HIS A 8 -6.21 -10.80 -15.40
CA HIS A 8 -6.73 -10.54 -14.06
C HIS A 8 -5.62 -10.53 -12.99
N ARG A 9 -4.54 -11.32 -13.18
CA ARG A 9 -3.34 -11.23 -12.30
C ARG A 9 -2.59 -9.90 -12.43
N ILE A 10 -2.67 -9.22 -13.58
CA ILE A 10 -2.06 -7.89 -13.79
C ILE A 10 -2.98 -6.78 -13.24
N ALA A 11 -4.28 -7.01 -13.15
CA ALA A 11 -5.21 -6.05 -12.58
C ALA A 11 -5.17 -6.04 -11.04
N LEU A 12 -4.89 -7.18 -10.41
CA LEU A 12 -4.76 -7.28 -8.94
C LEU A 12 -3.41 -6.76 -8.42
N THR A 13 -2.33 -6.86 -9.21
CA THR A 13 -1.03 -6.27 -8.84
C THR A 13 -0.95 -4.75 -9.06
N ALA A 14 -1.98 -4.12 -9.65
CA ALA A 14 -2.03 -2.67 -9.82
C ALA A 14 -2.59 -1.93 -8.58
N ALA A 15 -3.29 -2.61 -7.68
CA ALA A 15 -3.79 -2.01 -6.44
C ALA A 15 -2.68 -1.87 -5.38
N GLY A 16 -1.73 -2.81 -5.34
CA GLY A 16 -0.59 -2.80 -4.40
C GLY A 16 0.59 -1.90 -4.78
N LEU A 17 0.49 -1.10 -5.85
CA LEU A 17 1.60 -0.26 -6.36
C LEU A 17 1.54 1.21 -5.93
N VAL A 18 0.60 1.59 -5.06
CA VAL A 18 0.34 3.02 -4.76
C VAL A 18 1.18 3.57 -3.59
N VAL A 19 1.83 2.73 -2.79
CA VAL A 19 2.57 3.19 -1.60
C VAL A 19 3.97 3.78 -1.92
N CYS A 20 4.50 3.59 -3.13
CA CYS A 20 5.91 3.90 -3.43
C CYS A 20 6.22 5.31 -3.97
N LEU A 21 5.26 6.23 -4.03
CA LEU A 21 5.49 7.56 -4.65
C LEU A 21 5.48 8.75 -3.68
N THR A 22 5.25 8.55 -2.40
CA THR A 22 5.26 9.61 -1.37
C THR A 22 6.65 10.00 -0.87
N ALA A 23 7.70 9.74 -1.65
CA ALA A 23 9.02 10.25 -1.36
C ALA A 23 9.88 10.46 -2.63
N CYS A 24 9.43 11.31 -3.55
CA CYS A 24 10.30 11.77 -4.62
C CYS A 24 10.36 13.28 -4.91
N LEU A 25 9.69 14.19 -4.19
CA LEU A 25 9.68 15.61 -4.58
C LEU A 25 9.79 16.60 -3.41
N GLY A 26 10.75 16.34 -2.52
CA GLY A 26 11.06 17.16 -1.35
C GLY A 26 12.30 18.07 -1.40
N ALA A 27 13.03 18.34 -2.49
CA ALA A 27 14.01 19.45 -2.53
C ALA A 27 14.51 19.83 -3.93
N GLY A 28 14.42 21.12 -4.28
CA GLY A 28 14.97 21.68 -5.50
C GLY A 28 16.52 21.70 -5.55
N ILE A 29 17.05 21.29 -6.71
CA ILE A 29 18.28 21.72 -7.38
C ILE A 29 19.54 21.92 -6.52
N ALA A 30 20.45 20.92 -6.57
CA ALA A 30 21.90 21.16 -6.49
C ALA A 30 22.72 20.09 -7.25
N TYR A 31 22.80 20.27 -8.57
CA TYR A 31 23.95 20.06 -9.46
C TYR A 31 25.03 18.97 -9.15
N SER A 32 25.22 18.10 -10.15
CA SER A 32 26.33 17.15 -10.41
C SER A 32 26.17 15.76 -9.77
N ARG A 33 25.89 14.71 -10.55
CA ARG A 33 26.85 14.05 -11.46
C ARG A 33 26.22 13.63 -12.79
N ALA A 34 26.20 14.57 -13.72
CA ALA A 34 25.82 14.39 -15.12
C ALA A 34 26.79 13.49 -15.90
N ARG A 35 26.30 12.39 -16.50
CA ARG A 35 26.50 12.14 -17.95
C ARG A 35 25.66 11.03 -18.58
N THR A 36 24.96 10.17 -17.82
CA THR A 36 24.20 9.04 -18.38
C THR A 36 22.68 9.28 -18.44
N GLU A 37 22.17 10.30 -17.75
CA GLU A 37 20.72 10.60 -17.65
C GLU A 37 20.14 11.42 -18.82
N LYS A 38 20.98 11.95 -19.71
CA LYS A 38 20.56 12.98 -20.68
C LYS A 38 19.59 12.49 -21.77
N ASP A 39 19.49 11.20 -22.02
CA ASP A 39 18.60 10.68 -23.05
C ASP A 39 17.25 10.19 -22.49
N VAL A 40 17.17 9.83 -21.20
CA VAL A 40 15.93 9.37 -20.57
C VAL A 40 15.06 10.55 -20.12
N VAL A 41 15.68 11.62 -19.63
CA VAL A 41 14.96 12.82 -19.15
C VAL A 41 14.30 13.60 -20.30
N LYS A 42 14.89 13.59 -21.50
CA LYS A 42 14.36 14.32 -22.66
C LYS A 42 13.06 13.73 -23.23
N ALA A 43 12.72 12.49 -22.87
CA ALA A 43 11.45 11.87 -23.21
C ALA A 43 10.35 12.21 -22.20
N ALA A 44 10.70 12.48 -20.93
CA ALA A 44 9.76 12.83 -19.88
C ALA A 44 9.42 14.35 -19.87
N GLU A 45 10.38 15.22 -20.20
CA GLU A 45 10.20 16.68 -20.19
C GLU A 45 9.17 17.21 -21.21
N LYS A 46 8.73 16.40 -22.18
CA LYS A 46 7.78 16.86 -23.20
C LYS A 46 6.31 16.75 -22.76
N GLU A 47 6.01 16.00 -21.70
CA GLU A 47 4.64 15.74 -21.25
C GLU A 47 4.22 16.58 -20.02
N THR A 48 5.14 17.34 -19.41
CA THR A 48 4.91 18.00 -18.11
C THR A 48 5.01 19.53 -18.12
N GLU A 49 4.90 20.18 -19.27
CA GLU A 49 4.70 21.63 -19.33
C GLU A 49 3.20 21.96 -19.40
N SER A 50 2.52 22.00 -18.25
CA SER A 50 1.43 22.95 -18.00
C SER A 50 0.96 22.95 -16.54
N GLY A 51 1.12 24.10 -15.88
CA GLY A 51 0.17 24.56 -14.86
C GLY A 51 0.65 24.60 -13.41
N SER A 52 1.22 25.73 -13.01
CA SER A 52 1.49 26.14 -11.62
C SER A 52 0.24 26.64 -10.89
N GLY A 53 0.11 26.37 -9.58
CA GLY A 53 -0.62 27.24 -8.64
C GLY A 53 -1.33 26.56 -7.45
N GLU A 54 -1.03 27.08 -6.26
CA GLU A 54 -1.72 26.94 -4.95
C GLU A 54 -1.49 25.70 -4.07
N GLN A 55 -1.11 25.96 -2.82
CA GLN A 55 -0.71 25.01 -1.78
C GLN A 55 -1.95 24.36 -1.16
N ASP A 56 -2.17 23.09 -1.47
CA ASP A 56 -3.00 22.14 -0.74
C ASP A 56 -2.17 20.87 -0.54
N ALA A 57 -2.49 20.08 0.49
CA ALA A 57 -1.86 18.80 0.77
C ALA A 57 -1.72 17.95 -0.53
N PRO A 58 -0.61 17.22 -0.72
CA PRO A 58 -0.27 16.63 -2.02
C PRO A 58 -1.35 15.63 -2.45
N LYS A 59 -2.09 15.97 -3.51
CA LYS A 59 -2.98 15.05 -4.21
C LYS A 59 -2.14 13.97 -4.87
N MET A 60 -2.41 12.69 -4.57
CA MET A 60 -1.77 11.59 -5.27
C MET A 60 -2.13 11.61 -6.76
N ASN A 61 -1.16 11.30 -7.61
CA ASN A 61 -1.35 11.15 -9.04
C ASN A 61 -2.00 9.76 -9.31
N VAL A 62 -3.28 9.63 -8.95
CA VAL A 62 -4.07 8.41 -9.14
C VAL A 62 -4.65 8.41 -10.56
N PRO A 63 -4.77 7.28 -11.29
CA PRO A 63 -5.32 7.22 -12.65
C PRO A 63 -6.81 7.61 -12.78
N TRP A 64 -7.43 8.11 -11.72
CA TRP A 64 -8.85 8.45 -11.66
C TRP A 64 -9.03 9.96 -11.78
N GLU A 65 -10.11 10.40 -12.42
CA GLU A 65 -10.44 11.82 -12.48
C GLU A 65 -10.80 12.33 -11.07
N ASP A 66 -10.35 13.54 -10.70
CA ASP A 66 -10.62 14.19 -9.42
C ASP A 66 -12.11 14.10 -8.99
N GLY A 67 -13.03 14.19 -9.95
CA GLY A 67 -14.48 14.14 -9.70
C GLY A 67 -15.09 12.75 -9.57
N THR A 68 -14.31 11.68 -9.70
CA THR A 68 -14.78 10.30 -9.52
C THR A 68 -15.20 10.10 -8.07
N LEU A 69 -16.36 9.48 -7.82
CA LEU A 69 -16.78 9.17 -6.46
C LEU A 69 -15.89 8.07 -5.90
N TYR A 70 -15.47 8.23 -4.64
CA TYR A 70 -14.60 7.26 -3.97
C TYR A 70 -15.22 5.86 -3.93
N LYS A 71 -16.52 5.76 -3.62
CA LYS A 71 -17.27 4.50 -3.59
C LYS A 71 -17.32 3.76 -4.93
N ASP A 72 -17.13 4.46 -6.05
CA ASP A 72 -17.15 3.85 -7.40
C ASP A 72 -15.78 3.24 -7.77
N VAL A 73 -14.72 3.59 -7.03
CA VAL A 73 -13.37 3.04 -7.19
C VAL A 73 -13.20 1.75 -6.38
N LEU A 74 -13.93 1.61 -5.28
CA LEU A 74 -13.93 0.41 -4.45
C LEU A 74 -14.78 -0.70 -5.09
N ASN A 75 -14.32 -1.93 -4.97
CA ASN A 75 -15.18 -3.10 -5.25
C ASN A 75 -16.28 -3.18 -4.18
N ASP A 76 -17.45 -3.70 -4.55
CA ASP A 76 -18.58 -3.95 -3.64
C ASP A 76 -18.16 -4.72 -2.37
N SER A 77 -17.15 -5.60 -2.48
CA SER A 77 -16.60 -6.36 -1.34
C SER A 77 -15.91 -5.49 -0.28
N TYR A 78 -15.56 -4.24 -0.60
CA TYR A 78 -14.87 -3.28 0.27
C TYR A 78 -15.72 -2.04 0.57
N ALA A 79 -17.01 -2.06 0.25
CA ALA A 79 -17.89 -0.92 0.53
C ALA A 79 -18.02 -0.61 2.02
N ASP A 80 -17.98 -1.65 2.88
CA ASP A 80 -17.95 -1.51 4.34
C ASP A 80 -16.68 -0.81 4.82
N ILE A 81 -15.53 -1.16 4.23
CA ILE A 81 -14.25 -0.48 4.48
C ILE A 81 -14.32 0.98 4.07
N GLY A 82 -14.81 1.28 2.86
CA GLY A 82 -14.93 2.66 2.38
C GLY A 82 -15.82 3.52 3.29
N GLN A 83 -16.93 2.95 3.78
CA GLN A 83 -17.78 3.62 4.77
C GLN A 83 -17.05 3.89 6.09
N GLU A 84 -16.26 2.93 6.57
CA GLU A 84 -15.48 3.07 7.80
C GLU A 84 -14.38 4.14 7.67
N VAL A 85 -13.66 4.17 6.54
CA VAL A 85 -12.69 5.22 6.22
C VAL A 85 -13.39 6.58 6.26
N CYS A 86 -14.47 6.76 5.51
CA CYS A 86 -15.21 8.02 5.52
C CYS A 86 -15.71 8.41 6.92
N ARG A 87 -16.18 7.45 7.71
CA ARG A 87 -16.59 7.67 9.10
C ARG A 87 -15.43 8.17 9.96
N LYS A 88 -14.25 7.57 9.87
CA LYS A 88 -13.05 7.97 10.64
C LYS A 88 -12.61 9.39 10.31
N PHE A 89 -12.65 9.77 9.03
CA PHE A 89 -12.18 11.07 8.54
C PHE A 89 -13.27 12.15 8.45
N GLY A 90 -14.50 11.85 8.88
CA GLY A 90 -15.60 12.82 8.91
C GLY A 90 -16.14 13.20 7.52
N LEU A 91 -16.06 12.28 6.57
CA LEU A 91 -16.51 12.44 5.18
C LEU A 91 -17.82 11.68 4.96
N ASP A 92 -18.57 12.10 3.94
CA ASP A 92 -19.78 11.41 3.50
C ASP A 92 -19.45 10.45 2.34
N TYR A 93 -19.55 9.15 2.60
CA TYR A 93 -19.24 8.09 1.63
C TYR A 93 -20.04 8.20 0.33
N GLU A 94 -21.24 8.78 0.37
CA GLU A 94 -22.09 8.91 -0.82
C GLU A 94 -21.64 10.03 -1.77
N THR A 95 -20.84 10.98 -1.29
CA THR A 95 -20.53 12.23 -2.02
C THR A 95 -19.04 12.55 -2.14
N VAL A 96 -18.20 11.94 -1.32
CA VAL A 96 -16.73 12.13 -1.35
C VAL A 96 -16.14 11.70 -2.69
N THR A 97 -15.22 12.52 -3.20
CA THR A 97 -14.56 12.29 -4.49
C THR A 97 -13.10 11.91 -4.31
N MET A 98 -12.47 11.36 -5.36
CA MET A 98 -11.05 11.01 -5.34
C MET A 98 -10.13 12.21 -5.12
N LYS A 99 -10.60 13.43 -5.42
CA LYS A 99 -9.90 14.68 -5.06
C LYS A 99 -9.73 14.84 -3.54
N ASP A 100 -10.68 14.34 -2.76
CA ASP A 100 -10.73 14.49 -1.31
C ASP A 100 -10.02 13.36 -0.56
N VAL A 101 -9.66 12.27 -1.27
CA VAL A 101 -8.99 11.10 -0.69
C VAL A 101 -7.51 11.42 -0.45
N THR A 102 -7.10 11.36 0.82
CA THR A 102 -5.71 11.62 1.24
C THR A 102 -4.88 10.33 1.30
N ALA A 103 -3.55 10.47 1.39
CA ALA A 103 -2.67 9.33 1.64
C ALA A 103 -2.99 8.62 2.96
N GLU A 104 -3.31 9.37 4.02
CA GLU A 104 -3.69 8.82 5.33
C GLU A 104 -4.96 7.96 5.23
N MET A 105 -5.96 8.41 4.46
CA MET A 105 -7.16 7.62 4.18
C MET A 105 -6.84 6.31 3.46
N ARG A 106 -5.93 6.35 2.47
CA ARG A 106 -5.51 5.16 1.72
C ARG A 106 -4.72 4.18 2.59
N ASN A 107 -3.86 4.67 3.46
CA ASN A 107 -3.13 3.82 4.40
C ASN A 107 -4.09 3.11 5.36
N TYR A 108 -5.07 3.84 5.91
CA TYR A 108 -6.09 3.24 6.77
C TYR A 108 -6.99 2.26 6.01
N GLU A 109 -7.37 2.57 4.76
CA GLU A 109 -8.09 1.64 3.87
C GLU A 109 -7.31 0.33 3.68
N GLU A 110 -6.01 0.41 3.38
CA GLU A 110 -5.16 -0.77 3.16
C GLU A 110 -5.07 -1.62 4.42
N VAL A 111 -4.93 -1.01 5.60
CA VAL A 111 -4.92 -1.73 6.88
C VAL A 111 -6.24 -2.47 7.12
N LEU A 112 -7.37 -1.87 6.79
CA LEU A 112 -8.67 -2.54 6.90
C LEU A 112 -8.82 -3.67 5.88
N ILE A 113 -8.25 -3.53 4.68
CA ILE A 113 -8.22 -4.58 3.66
C ILE A 113 -7.36 -5.75 4.16
N LEU A 114 -6.17 -5.47 4.72
CA LEU A 114 -5.31 -6.48 5.34
C LEU A 114 -6.03 -7.27 6.43
N LEU A 115 -6.74 -6.59 7.33
CA LEU A 115 -7.53 -7.24 8.37
C LEU A 115 -8.65 -8.12 7.79
N LYS A 116 -9.29 -7.66 6.71
CA LYS A 116 -10.40 -8.39 6.06
C LYS A 116 -9.90 -9.64 5.32
N ASP A 117 -8.84 -9.49 4.53
CA ASP A 117 -8.44 -10.47 3.53
C ASP A 117 -7.35 -11.42 4.07
N MET A 118 -6.49 -10.93 4.99
CA MET A 118 -5.37 -11.68 5.56
C MET A 118 -5.53 -11.94 7.07
N GLY A 119 -6.67 -11.62 7.68
CA GLY A 119 -6.85 -11.63 9.13
C GLY A 119 -6.50 -12.96 9.84
N ALA A 120 -6.67 -14.10 9.15
CA ALA A 120 -6.35 -15.42 9.69
C ALA A 120 -4.93 -15.90 9.38
N ASN A 121 -4.16 -15.13 8.62
CA ASN A 121 -2.82 -15.50 8.18
C ASN A 121 -1.82 -15.22 9.31
N PRO A 122 -0.73 -16.01 9.41
CA PRO A 122 0.29 -15.80 10.42
C PRO A 122 1.05 -14.48 10.19
N LEU A 123 1.64 -13.96 11.26
CA LEU A 123 2.50 -12.78 11.13
C LEU A 123 3.82 -13.09 10.40
N LEU A 124 4.44 -14.23 10.72
CA LEU A 124 5.77 -14.61 10.22
C LEU A 124 5.72 -15.70 9.14
N GLU A 125 6.64 -15.63 8.17
CA GLU A 125 6.75 -16.57 7.04
C GLU A 125 6.94 -18.01 7.53
N GLU A 126 7.73 -18.19 8.58
CA GLU A 126 8.06 -19.54 9.08
C GLU A 126 6.85 -20.31 9.61
N ASN A 127 5.77 -19.59 9.95
CA ASN A 127 4.53 -20.11 10.49
C ASN A 127 3.45 -20.32 9.41
N GLU A 128 3.75 -20.05 8.14
CA GLU A 128 2.83 -20.26 7.03
C GLU A 128 2.42 -21.74 6.87
N ASP A 129 1.13 -21.96 6.56
CA ASP A 129 0.65 -23.29 6.18
C ASP A 129 1.08 -23.62 4.74
N LYS A 130 2.25 -24.24 4.61
CA LYS A 130 2.81 -24.68 3.33
C LYS A 130 1.87 -25.56 2.53
N LYS A 131 1.02 -26.34 3.20
CA LYS A 131 0.05 -27.20 2.52
C LYS A 131 -1.08 -26.36 1.92
N ALA A 132 -1.57 -25.35 2.65
CA ALA A 132 -2.57 -24.42 2.12
C ALA A 132 -2.03 -23.65 0.90
N ILE A 133 -0.77 -23.17 0.97
CA ILE A 133 -0.09 -22.51 -0.16
C ILE A 133 -0.01 -23.43 -1.39
N GLU A 134 0.36 -24.71 -1.20
CA GLU A 134 0.40 -25.68 -2.29
C GLU A 134 -0.98 -25.94 -2.90
N GLU A 135 -2.02 -26.06 -2.05
CA GLU A 135 -3.40 -26.28 -2.47
C GLU A 135 -3.98 -25.07 -3.25
N ASP A 136 -3.49 -23.86 -2.97
CA ASP A 136 -3.87 -22.62 -3.67
C ASP A 136 -3.04 -22.34 -4.95
N ASN A 137 -2.15 -23.26 -5.33
CA ASN A 137 -1.20 -23.11 -6.46
C ASN A 137 -0.15 -22.00 -6.28
N GLY A 138 0.29 -21.75 -5.04
CA GLY A 138 1.32 -20.79 -4.67
C GLY A 138 0.79 -19.68 -3.76
N TYR A 139 1.58 -18.61 -3.59
CA TYR A 139 1.19 -17.47 -2.76
C TYR A 139 -0.03 -16.74 -3.32
N SER A 140 -0.99 -16.48 -2.44
CA SER A 140 -2.07 -15.51 -2.58
C SER A 140 -2.26 -14.75 -1.27
N ASP A 141 -3.04 -13.67 -1.30
CA ASP A 141 -3.44 -12.91 -0.11
C ASP A 141 -4.11 -13.83 0.94
N ALA A 142 -4.74 -14.94 0.52
CA ALA A 142 -5.38 -15.89 1.44
C ALA A 142 -4.40 -16.82 2.18
N THR A 143 -3.12 -16.84 1.79
CA THR A 143 -2.13 -17.79 2.35
C THR A 143 -0.80 -17.15 2.76
N MET A 144 -0.55 -15.91 2.34
CA MET A 144 0.69 -15.16 2.60
C MET A 144 0.74 -14.62 4.03
N SER A 145 1.90 -14.71 4.69
CA SER A 145 2.14 -14.06 5.98
C SER A 145 2.23 -12.54 5.87
N LEU A 146 2.09 -11.85 7.01
CA LEU A 146 2.33 -10.41 7.06
C LEU A 146 3.78 -10.03 6.69
N GLU A 147 4.76 -10.84 7.11
CA GLU A 147 6.18 -10.69 6.79
C GLU A 147 6.40 -10.61 5.27
N ILE A 148 5.91 -11.60 4.52
CA ILE A 148 6.07 -11.61 3.06
C ILE A 148 5.33 -10.44 2.41
N TYR A 149 4.11 -10.12 2.85
CA TYR A 149 3.37 -8.97 2.30
C TYR A 149 4.17 -7.67 2.47
N ILE A 150 4.71 -7.41 3.66
CA ILE A 150 5.49 -6.21 3.96
C ILE A 150 6.78 -6.16 3.13
N ASP A 151 7.50 -7.27 3.05
CA ASP A 151 8.73 -7.37 2.26
C ASP A 151 8.47 -7.13 0.76
N GLU A 152 7.34 -7.62 0.24
CA GLU A 152 6.92 -7.36 -1.15
C GLU A 152 6.53 -5.90 -1.39
N ILE A 153 5.72 -5.30 -0.50
CA ILE A 153 5.25 -3.92 -0.64
C ILE A 153 6.39 -2.92 -0.53
N TYR A 154 7.28 -3.11 0.43
CA TYR A 154 8.40 -2.20 0.69
C TYR A 154 9.72 -2.67 0.04
N ALA A 155 9.64 -3.68 -0.84
CA ALA A 155 10.76 -4.21 -1.62
C ALA A 155 12.05 -4.43 -0.81
N PHE A 156 11.92 -4.96 0.40
CA PHE A 156 13.04 -5.23 1.33
C PHE A 156 12.87 -6.61 1.98
N GLY A 157 13.78 -6.98 2.88
CA GLY A 157 13.80 -8.30 3.54
C GLY A 157 13.94 -8.18 5.06
N GLY A 158 13.24 -7.21 5.64
CA GLY A 158 13.33 -6.85 7.06
C GLY A 158 11.98 -6.85 7.77
N GLY A 159 10.92 -7.38 7.13
CA GLY A 159 9.57 -7.44 7.66
C GLY A 159 9.50 -8.13 9.02
N ARG A 160 10.28 -9.20 9.21
CA ARG A 160 10.38 -9.90 10.51
C ARG A 160 10.80 -8.99 11.65
N ASP A 161 11.93 -8.30 11.50
CA ASP A 161 12.48 -7.43 12.54
C ASP A 161 11.48 -6.33 12.92
N VAL A 162 10.77 -5.78 11.93
CA VAL A 162 9.73 -4.77 12.12
C VAL A 162 8.54 -5.34 12.89
N ILE A 163 8.04 -6.50 12.50
CA ILE A 163 6.89 -7.16 13.15
C ILE A 163 7.24 -7.51 14.59
N GLU A 164 8.41 -8.13 14.83
CA GLU A 164 8.87 -8.50 16.17
C GLU A 164 9.04 -7.27 17.06
N GLU A 165 9.57 -6.16 16.53
CA GLU A 165 9.70 -4.91 17.29
C GLU A 165 8.33 -4.38 17.75
N ILE A 166 7.35 -4.31 16.85
CA ILE A 166 6.02 -3.80 17.21
C ILE A 166 5.29 -4.78 18.13
N CYS A 167 5.29 -6.08 17.84
CA CYS A 167 4.66 -7.08 18.70
C CYS A 167 5.25 -7.05 20.13
N GLY A 168 6.57 -6.88 20.25
CA GLY A 168 7.25 -6.76 21.54
C GLY A 168 6.82 -5.52 22.35
N LYS A 169 6.44 -4.40 21.71
CA LYS A 169 5.89 -3.21 22.39
C LYS A 169 4.52 -3.48 23.02
N TYR A 170 3.78 -4.44 22.45
CA TYR A 170 2.38 -4.72 22.79
C TYR A 170 2.17 -6.08 23.50
N ASP A 171 3.25 -6.77 23.88
CA ASP A 171 3.21 -8.09 24.53
C ASP A 171 2.46 -9.14 23.69
N ILE A 172 2.61 -9.06 22.37
CA ILE A 172 2.07 -10.01 21.39
C ILE A 172 3.20 -10.97 21.01
N ASP A 173 2.90 -12.27 20.99
CA ASP A 173 3.83 -13.31 20.53
C ASP A 173 3.69 -13.52 19.02
N PRO A 174 4.64 -13.02 18.19
CA PRO A 174 4.52 -13.09 16.74
C PRO A 174 4.62 -14.52 16.19
N ASP A 175 5.14 -15.47 16.97
CA ASP A 175 5.23 -16.87 16.56
C ASP A 175 3.88 -17.60 16.58
N GLN A 176 2.90 -17.05 17.33
CA GLN A 176 1.59 -17.68 17.53
C GLN A 176 0.43 -16.79 17.08
N ALA A 177 0.69 -15.50 16.84
CA ALA A 177 -0.32 -14.54 16.44
C ALA A 177 -0.65 -14.62 14.94
N VAL A 178 -1.85 -14.17 14.62
CA VAL A 178 -2.32 -13.91 13.25
C VAL A 178 -2.58 -12.41 13.04
N VAL A 179 -2.75 -11.97 11.79
CA VAL A 179 -2.95 -10.56 11.46
C VAL A 179 -4.10 -9.91 12.25
N SER A 180 -5.20 -10.64 12.48
CA SER A 180 -6.35 -10.13 13.24
C SER A 180 -6.15 -10.04 14.77
N ASP A 181 -5.02 -10.53 15.31
CA ASP A 181 -4.62 -10.26 16.70
C ASP A 181 -4.03 -8.85 16.86
N LEU A 182 -3.67 -8.18 15.76
CA LEU A 182 -3.24 -6.78 15.73
C LEU A 182 -4.44 -5.85 15.48
N THR A 183 -4.42 -4.71 16.16
CA THR A 183 -5.32 -3.59 15.87
C THR A 183 -4.92 -2.87 14.58
N ALA A 184 -5.85 -2.09 14.00
CA ALA A 184 -5.54 -1.27 12.83
C ALA A 184 -4.39 -0.29 13.12
N GLU A 185 -4.38 0.36 14.28
CA GLU A 185 -3.31 1.27 14.67
C GLU A 185 -1.94 0.57 14.78
N GLN A 186 -1.90 -0.68 15.27
CA GLN A 186 -0.67 -1.46 15.33
C GLN A 186 -0.16 -1.86 13.94
N LEU A 187 -1.06 -2.17 13.00
CA LEU A 187 -0.71 -2.42 11.59
C LEU A 187 -0.23 -1.15 10.89
N GLU A 188 -0.80 0.02 11.20
CA GLU A 188 -0.29 1.32 10.73
C GLU A 188 1.13 1.57 11.26
N GLU A 189 1.43 1.25 12.52
CA GLU A 189 2.78 1.36 13.09
C GLU A 189 3.78 0.41 12.42
N ILE A 190 3.39 -0.83 12.14
CA ILE A 190 4.21 -1.80 11.40
C ILE A 190 4.53 -1.26 10.01
N GLY A 191 3.52 -0.80 9.26
CA GLY A 191 3.72 -0.22 7.93
C GLY A 191 4.63 1.02 7.95
N ALA A 192 4.43 1.91 8.93
CA ALA A 192 5.28 3.09 9.11
C ALA A 192 6.75 2.70 9.40
N LEU A 193 6.98 1.73 10.29
CA LEU A 193 8.33 1.29 10.63
C LEU A 193 9.00 0.52 9.47
N ALA A 194 8.25 -0.30 8.74
CA ALA A 194 8.73 -0.96 7.52
C ALA A 194 9.13 0.06 6.45
N TYR A 195 8.28 1.09 6.24
CA TYR A 195 8.62 2.19 5.38
C TYR A 195 9.93 2.84 5.83
N GLU A 196 10.06 3.29 7.08
CA GLU A 196 11.28 3.94 7.59
C GLU A 196 12.55 3.07 7.47
N THR A 197 12.42 1.76 7.65
CA THR A 197 13.54 0.81 7.66
C THR A 197 13.97 0.37 6.26
N SER A 198 13.05 0.34 5.29
CA SER A 198 13.32 -0.09 3.92
C SER A 198 14.26 0.87 3.16
N ASP A 199 14.87 0.38 2.08
CA ASP A 199 15.69 1.20 1.17
C ASP A 199 14.85 2.07 0.22
N HIS A 200 13.53 2.13 0.40
CA HIS A 200 12.69 3.06 -0.34
C HIS A 200 13.25 4.47 -0.23
N PRO A 201 13.31 5.24 -1.34
CA PRO A 201 13.61 6.66 -1.26
C PRO A 201 12.79 7.28 -0.14
N LYS A 202 13.50 7.89 0.81
CA LYS A 202 12.90 8.70 1.86
C LYS A 202 13.06 10.13 1.39
N ASP A 203 11.97 10.86 1.36
CA ASP A 203 12.00 12.30 1.17
C ASP A 203 12.13 13.00 2.52
#